data_AF-A0A420M6Y0-F1
#
_entry.id   AF-A0A420M6Y0-F1
#
_cell.length_a   1.000
_cell.length_b   1.000
_cell.length_c   1.000
_cell.angle_alpha   90.00
_cell.angle_beta   90.00
_cell.angle_gamma   90.00
#
_symmetry.space_group_name_H-M   'P 1'
#
loop_
_entity.id
_entity.type
_entity.pdbx_description
1 polymer ?
#
loop_
_entity_poly.entity_id
_entity_poly.type
_entity_poly.pdbx_seq_one_letter_code
_entity_poly.pdbx_strand_id
1 'polypeptide(L)'
;EAAALGSISLVLLDVASAIRRVGASLDAIRSELEVANVARVQGWGHGGFGAYVHHFVQNEMAAVDGTQDGQYHFFYVWHPDSAWYPAFEGRQAEDPLGPAFGGYHHDLATICLRMRADREALIATTDYGRVAMFHLVIPAYYSLVMDHPIAFADELLPLVITGGRHRGADLVWFAIRRDPREERLHLNFVGLLPQNQGNLAMTGGYVGFVGSWFGAAGCALASAAFPPCAPVAAVLCEPFVATMIASGTSMASGVVYDVLTQESIQLLGDPIFLE
;
A
#
# COMPACT_ATOMS: atom_id res chain seq x y z
N GLU A 1 -28.25 -25.24 -14.15
CA GLU A 1 -27.87 -24.36 -13.02
C GLU A 1 -27.15 -25.19 -11.96
N ALA A 2 -25.85 -24.97 -11.71
CA ALA A 2 -25.13 -25.45 -10.50
C ALA A 2 -23.63 -25.08 -10.47
N ALA A 3 -22.99 -24.78 -11.61
CA ALA A 3 -21.52 -24.63 -11.63
C ALA A 3 -20.97 -23.22 -11.34
N ALA A 4 -21.78 -22.17 -11.40
CA ALA A 4 -21.32 -20.78 -11.25
C ALA A 4 -21.33 -20.26 -9.80
N LEU A 5 -21.98 -20.96 -8.86
CA LEU A 5 -22.07 -20.54 -7.45
C LEU A 5 -20.90 -21.04 -6.58
N GLY A 6 -20.13 -22.04 -7.04
CA GLY A 6 -19.06 -22.64 -6.23
C GLY A 6 -17.77 -21.81 -6.16
N SER A 7 -17.43 -21.08 -7.24
CA SER A 7 -16.19 -20.29 -7.30
C SER A 7 -16.31 -18.96 -6.56
N ILE A 8 -17.48 -18.32 -6.59
CA ILE A 8 -17.74 -17.05 -5.90
C ILE A 8 -17.62 -17.24 -4.38
N SER A 9 -18.10 -18.36 -3.84
CA SER A 9 -17.99 -18.67 -2.41
C SER A 9 -16.55 -18.92 -1.97
N LEU A 10 -15.74 -19.62 -2.77
CA LEU A 10 -14.34 -19.91 -2.44
C LEU A 10 -13.46 -18.66 -2.44
N VAL A 11 -13.70 -17.71 -3.35
CA VAL A 11 -12.94 -16.45 -3.44
C VAL A 11 -13.28 -15.49 -2.28
N LEU A 12 -14.56 -15.41 -1.88
CA LEU A 12 -14.97 -14.64 -0.69
C LEU A 12 -14.38 -15.22 0.60
N LEU A 13 -14.27 -16.56 0.67
CA LEU A 13 -13.64 -17.26 1.78
C LEU A 13 -12.15 -16.92 1.91
N ASP A 14 -11.45 -16.75 0.78
CA ASP A 14 -10.01 -16.48 0.75
C ASP A 14 -9.68 -15.03 1.14
N VAL A 15 -10.44 -14.04 0.64
CA VAL A 15 -10.30 -12.62 1.06
C VAL A 15 -10.66 -12.44 2.54
N ALA A 16 -11.74 -13.06 2.99
CA ALA A 16 -12.08 -13.07 4.41
C ALA A 16 -11.00 -13.77 5.24
N SER A 17 -10.28 -14.77 4.70
CA SER A 17 -9.18 -15.43 5.39
C SER A 17 -7.94 -14.53 5.51
N ALA A 18 -7.59 -13.78 4.47
CA ALA A 18 -6.49 -12.83 4.47
C ALA A 18 -6.75 -11.66 5.44
N ILE A 19 -7.96 -11.10 5.42
CA ILE A 19 -8.40 -10.07 6.37
C ILE A 19 -8.41 -10.62 7.81
N ARG A 20 -8.89 -11.87 8.02
CA ARG A 20 -8.83 -12.52 9.34
C ARG A 20 -7.40 -12.83 9.79
N ARG A 21 -6.46 -13.05 8.87
CA ARG A 21 -5.05 -13.31 9.20
C ARG A 21 -4.32 -12.03 9.59
N VAL A 22 -4.62 -10.90 8.94
CA VAL A 22 -4.18 -9.57 9.39
C VAL A 22 -4.88 -9.22 10.71
N GLY A 23 -6.19 -9.45 10.83
CA GLY A 23 -6.98 -9.28 12.05
C GLY A 23 -6.47 -10.11 13.24
N ALA A 24 -6.03 -11.35 13.01
CA ALA A 24 -5.44 -12.20 14.05
C ALA A 24 -4.03 -11.73 14.46
N SER A 25 -3.28 -11.09 13.55
CA SER A 25 -2.05 -10.38 13.90
C SER A 25 -2.35 -9.12 14.71
N LEU A 26 -3.49 -8.45 14.45
CA LEU A 26 -3.93 -7.22 15.12
C LEU A 26 -4.42 -7.45 16.55
N ASP A 27 -5.15 -8.53 16.81
CA ASP A 27 -5.63 -8.88 18.17
C ASP A 27 -4.48 -9.26 19.11
N ALA A 28 -3.38 -9.77 18.57
CA ALA A 28 -2.19 -10.20 19.32
C ALA A 28 -1.21 -9.06 19.65
N ILE A 29 -1.57 -7.79 19.43
CA ILE A 29 -0.67 -6.64 19.65
C ILE A 29 -1.22 -5.64 20.68
N ARG A 30 -2.41 -5.89 21.25
CA ARG A 30 -3.12 -4.91 22.10
C ARG A 30 -3.02 -5.14 23.60
N SER A 31 -2.28 -6.15 24.09
CA SER A 31 -2.18 -6.31 25.56
C SER A 31 -1.18 -5.31 26.15
N GLU A 32 -1.50 -4.70 27.30
CA GLU A 32 -0.57 -3.82 28.02
C GLU A 32 0.76 -4.54 28.36
N LEU A 33 0.69 -5.88 28.53
CA LEU A 33 1.84 -6.74 28.74
C LEU A 33 2.74 -6.84 27.51
N GLU A 34 2.16 -6.84 26.31
CA GLU A 34 2.92 -6.77 25.05
C GLU A 34 3.55 -5.41 24.86
N VAL A 35 2.84 -4.32 25.14
CA VAL A 35 3.43 -2.97 25.08
C VAL A 35 4.60 -2.85 26.05
N ALA A 36 4.48 -3.35 27.28
CA ALA A 36 5.58 -3.39 28.25
C ALA A 36 6.76 -4.25 27.76
N ASN A 37 6.49 -5.37 27.07
CA ASN A 37 7.53 -6.22 26.51
C ASN A 37 8.20 -5.59 25.28
N VAL A 38 7.43 -4.93 24.40
CA VAL A 38 7.94 -4.17 23.26
C VAL A 38 8.81 -3.03 23.78
N ALA A 39 8.35 -2.27 24.77
CA ALA A 39 9.12 -1.21 25.42
C ALA A 39 10.45 -1.70 25.98
N ARG A 40 10.46 -2.87 26.62
CA ARG A 40 11.68 -3.51 27.14
C ARG A 40 12.62 -3.94 26.01
N VAL A 41 12.11 -4.58 24.96
CA VAL A 41 12.92 -5.09 23.83
C VAL A 41 13.47 -3.97 22.97
N GLN A 42 12.68 -2.93 22.73
CA GLN A 42 13.07 -1.72 22.00
C GLN A 42 13.92 -0.77 22.86
N GLY A 43 14.08 -1.06 24.16
CA GLY A 43 15.00 -0.32 25.03
C GLY A 43 14.57 1.12 25.30
N TRP A 44 13.27 1.37 25.54
CA TRP A 44 12.75 2.72 25.78
C TRP A 44 13.41 3.43 26.97
N GLY A 45 13.98 2.67 27.91
CA GLY A 45 14.67 3.21 29.07
C GLY A 45 13.76 4.09 29.93
N HIS A 46 14.35 5.08 30.60
CA HIS A 46 13.61 6.00 31.48
C HIS A 46 12.81 7.07 30.73
N GLY A 47 13.13 7.34 29.46
CA GLY A 47 12.43 8.35 28.66
C GLY A 47 11.20 7.83 27.89
N GLY A 48 10.86 6.55 28.07
CA GLY A 48 9.68 5.94 27.46
C GLY A 48 9.72 5.95 25.92
N PHE A 49 8.55 5.88 25.30
CA PHE A 49 8.45 5.79 23.84
C PHE A 49 9.06 7.02 23.14
N GLY A 50 8.94 8.22 23.70
CA GLY A 50 9.53 9.43 23.08
C GLY A 50 11.06 9.41 22.98
N ALA A 51 11.75 8.91 24.02
CA ALA A 51 13.20 8.71 23.94
C ALA A 51 13.57 7.61 22.94
N TYR A 52 12.76 6.56 22.83
CA TYR A 52 12.92 5.56 21.78
C TYR A 52 12.77 6.17 20.39
N VAL A 53 11.74 6.98 20.13
CA VAL A 53 11.56 7.65 18.84
C VAL A 53 12.80 8.46 18.47
N HIS A 54 13.35 9.22 19.42
CA HIS A 54 14.57 9.99 19.22
C HIS A 54 15.74 9.10 18.80
N HIS A 55 16.03 8.04 19.56
CA HIS A 55 17.10 7.11 19.26
C HIS A 55 16.88 6.35 17.95
N PHE A 56 15.64 6.02 17.63
CA PHE A 56 15.30 5.35 16.39
C PHE A 56 15.67 6.21 15.19
N VAL A 57 15.26 7.49 15.18
CA VAL A 57 15.65 8.44 14.12
C VAL A 57 17.15 8.66 14.08
N GLN A 58 17.79 8.82 15.24
CA GLN A 58 19.25 9.00 15.33
C GLN A 58 19.99 7.81 14.70
N ASN A 59 19.52 6.59 14.92
CA ASN A 59 20.10 5.38 14.32
C ASN A 59 19.89 5.32 12.80
N GLU A 60 18.70 5.68 12.31
CA GLU A 60 18.43 5.75 10.87
C GLU A 60 19.31 6.81 10.18
N MET A 61 19.52 7.95 10.83
CA MET A 61 20.45 9.00 10.37
C MET A 61 21.89 8.49 10.34
N ALA A 62 22.35 7.87 11.44
CA ALA A 62 23.71 7.35 11.54
C ALA A 62 24.00 6.20 10.55
N ALA A 63 22.97 5.44 10.15
CA ALA A 63 23.11 4.35 9.18
C ALA A 63 23.50 4.84 7.76
N VAL A 64 23.16 6.09 7.42
CA VAL A 64 23.48 6.69 6.11
C VAL A 64 24.58 7.75 6.18
N ASP A 65 24.87 8.32 7.35
CA ASP A 65 25.91 9.35 7.51
C ASP A 65 27.33 8.84 7.14
N GLY A 66 27.51 7.51 7.07
CA GLY A 66 28.75 6.84 6.65
C GLY A 66 28.72 6.21 5.26
N THR A 67 27.60 6.28 4.52
CA THR A 67 27.53 5.71 3.16
C THR A 67 28.25 6.65 2.18
N GLN A 68 29.20 6.11 1.42
CA GLN A 68 29.92 6.85 0.37
C GLN A 68 29.04 7.10 -0.88
N ASP A 69 27.72 7.14 -0.74
CA ASP A 69 26.80 7.30 -1.86
C ASP A 69 26.70 8.76 -2.34
N GLY A 70 27.19 9.71 -1.54
CA GLY A 70 27.16 11.14 -1.85
C GLY A 70 25.73 11.70 -1.92
N GLN A 71 24.74 10.98 -1.39
CA GLN A 71 23.35 11.42 -1.37
C GLN A 71 23.07 12.27 -0.14
N TYR A 72 22.11 13.19 -0.28
CA TYR A 72 21.61 14.02 0.82
C TYR A 72 20.33 13.39 1.37
N HIS A 73 20.32 13.11 2.66
CA HIS A 73 19.22 12.42 3.33
C HIS A 73 18.49 13.36 4.28
N PHE A 74 17.15 13.35 4.25
CA PHE A 74 16.31 14.12 5.16
C PHE A 74 15.29 13.23 5.84
N PHE A 75 15.11 13.39 7.15
CA PHE A 75 14.37 12.45 8.00
C PHE A 75 13.14 13.09 8.62
N TYR A 76 12.00 12.43 8.47
CA TYR A 76 10.70 12.86 8.95
C TYR A 76 10.07 11.74 9.77
N VAL A 77 9.38 12.08 10.86
CA VAL A 77 8.72 11.09 11.71
C VAL A 77 7.22 11.19 11.61
N TRP A 78 6.58 10.05 11.47
CA TRP A 78 5.15 9.93 11.61
C TRP A 78 4.78 8.88 12.64
N HIS A 79 3.84 9.22 13.51
CA HIS A 79 3.18 8.28 14.40
C HIS A 79 1.81 8.81 14.80
N PRO A 80 0.71 8.04 14.73
CA PRO A 80 -0.65 8.56 14.96
C PRO A 80 -0.87 9.09 16.38
N ASP A 81 -0.17 8.56 17.38
CA ASP A 81 -0.21 9.10 18.73
C ASP A 81 0.74 10.28 18.87
N SER A 82 0.34 11.29 19.64
CA SER A 82 1.17 12.46 19.99
C SER A 82 1.72 12.43 21.42
N ALA A 83 1.34 11.44 22.23
CA ALA A 83 1.71 11.34 23.65
C ALA A 83 3.23 11.26 23.90
N TRP A 84 4.00 10.88 22.87
CA TRP A 84 5.46 10.77 22.94
C TRP A 84 6.19 12.10 22.75
N TYR A 85 5.49 13.15 22.28
CA TYR A 85 6.11 14.43 21.93
C TYR A 85 6.89 15.05 23.09
N PRO A 86 6.37 15.19 24.33
CA PRO A 86 7.09 15.88 25.39
C PRO A 86 8.43 15.19 25.75
N ALA A 87 8.45 13.87 25.76
CA ALA A 87 9.66 13.11 26.06
C ALA A 87 10.68 13.17 24.91
N PHE A 88 10.21 13.15 23.66
CA PHE A 88 11.07 13.34 22.49
C PHE A 88 11.64 14.76 22.41
N GLU A 89 10.82 15.79 22.62
CA GLU A 89 11.25 17.19 22.61
C GLU A 89 12.25 17.48 23.73
N GLY A 90 12.03 16.90 24.92
CA GLY A 90 13.02 16.93 26.00
C GLY A 90 14.36 16.32 25.58
N ARG A 91 14.31 15.15 24.92
CA ARG A 91 15.52 14.51 24.38
C ARG A 91 16.19 15.34 23.29
N GLN A 92 15.42 15.91 22.37
CA GLN A 92 15.90 16.77 21.29
C GLN A 92 16.53 18.06 21.82
N ALA A 93 16.11 18.56 22.98
CA ALA A 93 16.73 19.71 23.62
C ALA A 93 18.09 19.35 24.28
N GLU A 94 18.23 18.11 24.76
CA GLU A 94 19.46 17.62 25.40
C GLU A 94 20.51 17.14 24.39
N ASP A 95 20.09 16.41 23.36
CA ASP A 95 20.92 15.79 22.33
C ASP A 95 20.27 16.01 20.95
N PRO A 96 20.41 17.20 20.35
CA PRO A 96 19.67 17.54 19.13
C PRO A 96 20.03 16.64 17.96
N LEU A 97 19.01 16.06 17.31
CA LEU A 97 19.16 15.49 15.96
C LEU A 97 19.74 16.54 15.00
N GLY A 98 20.62 16.08 14.10
CA GLY A 98 21.35 16.93 13.17
C GLY A 98 20.46 17.69 12.16
N PRO A 99 21.05 18.56 11.32
CA PRO A 99 20.31 19.45 10.42
C PRO A 99 19.50 18.73 9.33
N ALA A 100 19.76 17.44 9.10
CA ALA A 100 18.98 16.59 8.22
C ALA A 100 17.61 16.19 8.81
N PHE A 101 17.34 16.49 10.08
CA PHE A 101 16.04 16.21 10.68
C PHE A 101 14.98 17.23 10.22
N GLY A 102 14.05 16.75 9.40
CA GLY A 102 12.94 17.51 8.82
C GLY A 102 11.71 17.58 9.71
N GLY A 103 11.68 16.95 10.89
CA GLY A 103 10.63 17.10 11.89
C GLY A 103 9.61 15.96 11.94
N TYR A 104 8.51 16.17 12.66
CA TYR A 104 7.56 15.12 13.01
C TYR A 104 6.11 15.61 13.01
N HIS A 105 5.16 14.72 12.77
CA HIS A 105 3.73 14.99 12.93
C HIS A 105 2.93 13.71 13.20
N HIS A 106 1.71 13.87 13.75
CA HIS A 106 0.83 12.75 14.06
C HIS A 106 -0.15 12.44 12.93
N ASP A 107 -0.54 13.46 12.18
CA ASP A 107 -1.27 13.32 10.93
C ASP A 107 -0.31 13.06 9.74
N LEU A 108 -0.56 11.99 9.00
CA LEU A 108 0.30 11.51 7.90
C LEU A 108 0.24 12.46 6.69
N ALA A 109 -0.94 13.01 6.38
CA ALA A 109 -1.08 13.94 5.26
C ALA A 109 -0.29 15.24 5.52
N THR A 110 -0.34 15.75 6.75
CA THR A 110 0.37 16.97 7.16
C THR A 110 1.88 16.80 7.09
N ILE A 111 2.44 15.69 7.57
CA ILE A 111 3.90 15.48 7.45
C ILE A 111 4.31 15.33 5.98
N CYS A 112 3.48 14.70 5.14
CA CYS A 112 3.74 14.60 3.70
C CYS A 112 3.69 15.97 3.01
N LEU A 113 2.74 16.84 3.38
CA LEU A 113 2.71 18.22 2.88
C LEU A 113 3.96 19.00 3.28
N ARG A 114 4.44 18.82 4.51
CA ARG A 114 5.70 19.42 4.95
C ARG A 114 6.89 18.91 4.16
N MET A 115 7.00 17.59 3.99
CA MET A 115 8.05 16.98 3.16
C MET A 115 8.06 17.57 1.76
N ARG A 116 6.91 17.72 1.12
CA ARG A 116 6.83 18.36 -0.19
C ARG A 116 7.36 19.80 -0.16
N ALA A 117 6.90 20.62 0.79
CA ALA A 117 7.34 22.00 0.92
C ALA A 117 8.86 22.10 1.12
N ASP A 118 9.43 21.23 1.95
CA ASP A 118 10.87 21.16 2.16
C ASP A 118 11.62 20.75 0.89
N ARG A 119 11.10 19.78 0.11
CA ARG A 119 11.71 19.42 -1.18
C ARG A 119 11.63 20.56 -2.19
N GLU A 120 10.50 21.25 -2.28
CA GLU A 120 10.36 22.42 -3.16
C GLU A 120 11.39 23.51 -2.80
N ALA A 121 11.59 23.76 -1.50
CA ALA A 121 12.61 24.68 -1.01
C ALA A 121 14.04 24.19 -1.36
N LEU A 122 14.34 22.91 -1.20
CA LEU A 122 15.63 22.32 -1.57
C LEU A 122 15.89 22.45 -3.08
N ILE A 123 14.89 22.16 -3.92
CA ILE A 123 15.01 22.32 -5.39
C ILE A 123 15.29 23.77 -5.77
N ALA A 124 14.70 24.73 -5.06
CA ALA A 124 14.89 26.15 -5.33
C ALA A 124 16.26 26.68 -4.87
N THR A 125 16.88 26.04 -3.88
CA THR A 125 18.06 26.57 -3.19
C THR A 125 19.34 25.75 -3.37
N THR A 126 19.23 24.52 -3.88
CA THR A 126 20.34 23.56 -3.97
C THR A 126 20.32 22.81 -5.31
N ASP A 127 21.46 22.28 -5.73
CA ASP A 127 21.60 21.43 -6.90
C ASP A 127 21.14 19.99 -6.67
N TYR A 128 21.19 19.53 -5.41
CA TYR A 128 20.80 18.17 -5.02
C TYR A 128 19.31 18.02 -4.66
N GLY A 129 18.52 19.09 -4.60
CA GLY A 129 17.14 19.03 -4.08
C GLY A 129 16.22 18.03 -4.80
N ARG A 130 16.44 17.78 -6.10
CA ARG A 130 15.67 16.78 -6.87
C ARG A 130 16.05 15.33 -6.58
N VAL A 131 17.28 15.11 -6.12
CA VAL A 131 17.85 13.78 -5.88
C VAL A 131 18.00 13.48 -4.39
N ALA A 132 17.66 14.43 -3.52
CA ALA A 132 17.66 14.26 -2.08
C ALA A 132 16.68 13.15 -1.65
N MET A 133 17.21 12.20 -0.87
CA MET A 133 16.48 11.05 -0.36
C MET A 133 15.70 11.46 0.89
N PHE A 134 14.38 11.34 0.82
CA PHE A 134 13.54 11.59 1.99
C PHE A 134 13.26 10.27 2.70
N HIS A 135 13.28 10.30 4.03
CA HIS A 135 13.04 9.15 4.89
C HIS A 135 11.83 9.45 5.77
N LEU A 136 10.77 8.67 5.61
CA LEU A 136 9.63 8.67 6.52
C LEU A 136 9.80 7.52 7.52
N VAL A 137 10.16 7.89 8.75
CA VAL A 137 10.43 6.97 9.86
C VAL A 137 9.16 6.82 10.69
N ILE A 138 8.71 5.58 10.85
CA ILE A 138 7.47 5.22 11.53
C ILE A 138 7.81 4.36 12.75
N PRO A 139 8.17 4.98 13.89
CA PRO A 139 8.39 4.24 15.12
C PRO A 139 7.08 3.59 15.54
N ALA A 140 7.08 2.32 15.94
CA ALA A 140 5.85 1.64 16.31
C ALA A 140 6.07 0.76 17.54
N TYR A 141 5.09 0.75 18.43
CA TYR A 141 5.06 -0.10 19.62
C TYR A 141 3.84 -1.03 19.68
N TYR A 142 2.96 -0.88 18.71
CA TYR A 142 1.84 -1.74 18.40
C TYR A 142 1.69 -1.80 16.87
N SER A 143 0.74 -2.59 16.38
CA SER A 143 0.49 -2.71 14.95
C SER A 143 -0.23 -1.48 14.44
N LEU A 144 0.44 -0.74 13.56
CA LEU A 144 -0.16 0.33 12.78
C LEU A 144 -0.64 -0.26 11.46
N VAL A 145 -1.94 -0.24 11.22
CA VAL A 145 -2.54 -0.71 9.97
C VAL A 145 -3.33 0.42 9.37
N MET A 146 -2.92 0.86 8.18
CA MET A 146 -3.72 1.77 7.37
C MET A 146 -4.21 1.02 6.15
N ASP A 147 -5.47 0.64 6.24
CA ASP A 147 -6.22 -0.11 5.24
C ASP A 147 -6.81 0.76 4.14
N HIS A 148 -6.89 2.08 4.38
CA HIS A 148 -7.25 3.03 3.34
C HIS A 148 -6.14 3.09 2.26
N PRO A 149 -6.50 2.93 0.97
CA PRO A 149 -5.52 3.02 -0.11
C PRO A 149 -4.87 4.42 -0.17
N ILE A 150 -3.54 4.45 -0.08
CA ILE A 150 -2.75 5.67 -0.18
C ILE A 150 -1.80 5.61 -1.38
N ALA A 151 -1.49 6.79 -1.92
CA ALA A 151 -0.39 7.01 -2.84
C ALA A 151 0.41 8.23 -2.38
N PHE A 152 1.71 8.27 -2.67
CA PHE A 152 2.54 9.44 -2.40
C PHE A 152 2.67 10.26 -3.67
N ALA A 153 2.58 11.58 -3.56
CA ALA A 153 2.81 12.49 -4.67
C ALA A 153 4.23 12.32 -5.25
N ASP A 154 4.39 12.53 -6.55
CA ASP A 154 5.68 12.37 -7.24
C ASP A 154 6.76 13.31 -6.68
N GLU A 155 6.33 14.47 -6.18
CA GLU A 155 7.17 15.46 -5.50
C GLU A 155 7.71 14.96 -4.15
N LEU A 156 7.22 13.83 -3.63
CA LEU A 156 7.78 13.19 -2.44
C LEU A 156 8.92 12.22 -2.78
N LEU A 157 9.09 11.86 -4.04
CA LEU A 157 10.10 10.91 -4.48
C LEU A 157 11.44 11.61 -4.77
N PRO A 158 12.59 10.95 -4.51
CA PRO A 158 12.74 9.61 -3.95
C PRO A 158 12.44 9.55 -2.43
N LEU A 159 11.78 8.46 -2.01
CA LEU A 159 11.25 8.26 -0.66
C LEU A 159 11.57 6.86 -0.14
N VAL A 160 12.09 6.79 1.07
CA VAL A 160 12.23 5.58 1.88
C VAL A 160 11.25 5.66 3.03
N ILE A 161 10.49 4.60 3.27
CA ILE A 161 9.63 4.47 4.43
C ILE A 161 10.18 3.35 5.31
N THR A 162 10.56 3.70 6.54
CA THR A 162 11.08 2.73 7.52
C THR A 162 10.10 2.55 8.66
N GLY A 163 9.57 1.33 8.83
CA GLY A 163 8.72 0.95 9.95
C GLY A 163 9.48 0.27 11.09
N GLY A 164 8.81 0.11 12.24
CA GLY A 164 9.29 -0.74 13.33
C GLY A 164 9.13 -2.22 13.02
N ARG A 165 10.10 -3.04 13.43
CA ARG A 165 10.02 -4.51 13.42
C ARG A 165 10.16 -5.07 14.83
N HIS A 166 9.27 -5.99 15.21
CA HIS A 166 9.35 -6.70 16.49
C HIS A 166 9.26 -8.20 16.26
N ARG A 167 10.22 -8.97 16.78
CA ARG A 167 10.28 -10.45 16.65
C ARG A 167 10.19 -10.95 15.19
N GLY A 168 10.75 -10.18 14.26
CA GLY A 168 10.73 -10.52 12.83
C GLY A 168 9.42 -10.18 12.11
N ALA A 169 8.43 -9.64 12.81
CA ALA A 169 7.19 -9.13 12.23
C ALA A 169 7.24 -7.61 12.06
N ASP A 170 6.77 -7.13 10.92
CA ASP A 170 6.63 -5.70 10.64
C ASP A 170 5.44 -5.16 11.43
N LEU A 171 5.62 -4.02 12.10
CA LEU A 171 4.58 -3.39 12.92
C LEU A 171 3.77 -2.37 12.13
N VAL A 172 4.21 -1.96 10.94
CA VAL A 172 3.54 -0.96 10.11
C VAL A 172 3.07 -1.62 8.83
N TRP A 173 1.79 -1.46 8.51
CA TRP A 173 1.15 -2.03 7.35
C TRP A 173 0.39 -0.96 6.58
N PHE A 174 0.67 -0.84 5.30
CA PHE A 174 0.00 0.11 4.44
C PHE A 174 -0.66 -0.55 3.24
N ALA A 175 -1.83 -0.04 2.87
CA ALA A 175 -2.41 -0.23 1.56
C ALA A 175 -1.82 0.82 0.58
N ILE A 176 -0.56 0.63 0.14
CA ILE A 176 0.05 1.51 -0.87
C ILE A 176 -0.25 1.01 -2.27
N ARG A 177 -0.80 1.88 -3.12
CA ARG A 177 -0.83 1.63 -4.56
C ARG A 177 0.56 1.95 -5.13
N ARG A 178 1.26 0.92 -5.58
CA ARG A 178 2.61 1.05 -6.16
C ARG A 178 2.57 0.69 -7.64
N ASP A 179 3.16 1.53 -8.50
CA ASP A 179 3.60 1.06 -9.81
C ASP A 179 4.82 0.14 -9.58
N PRO A 180 4.78 -1.14 -9.99
CA PRO A 180 5.92 -2.05 -9.87
C PRO A 180 7.22 -1.53 -10.49
N ARG A 181 7.14 -0.54 -11.39
CA ARG A 181 8.29 0.12 -12.03
C ARG A 181 8.80 1.34 -11.28
N GLU A 182 8.09 1.79 -10.24
CA GLU A 182 8.51 2.93 -9.43
C GLU A 182 9.60 2.47 -8.44
N GLU A 183 10.84 2.62 -8.88
CA GLU A 183 12.04 2.29 -8.12
C GLU A 183 12.37 3.35 -7.06
N ARG A 184 11.78 4.55 -7.13
CA ARG A 184 12.08 5.67 -6.23
C ARG A 184 11.36 5.58 -4.86
N LEU A 185 10.49 4.60 -4.66
CA LEU A 185 9.82 4.32 -3.39
C LEU A 185 10.33 3.01 -2.79
N HIS A 186 11.00 3.11 -1.64
CA HIS A 186 11.53 1.96 -0.91
C HIS A 186 10.82 1.78 0.43
N LEU A 187 10.52 0.53 0.78
CA LEU A 187 9.84 0.17 2.02
C LEU A 187 10.75 -0.75 2.83
N ASN A 188 11.14 -0.30 4.02
CA ASN A 188 11.97 -1.04 4.96
C ASN A 188 11.12 -1.40 6.18
N PHE A 189 10.93 -2.69 6.42
CA PHE A 189 10.14 -3.17 7.57
C PHE A 189 8.70 -2.63 7.61
N VAL A 190 8.12 -2.39 6.43
CA VAL A 190 6.72 -2.02 6.24
C VAL A 190 6.04 -3.11 5.44
N GLY A 191 5.00 -3.70 6.02
CA GLY A 191 4.16 -4.67 5.36
C GLY A 191 3.22 -4.01 4.34
N LEU A 192 3.01 -4.67 3.21
CA LEU A 192 2.01 -4.27 2.24
C LEU A 192 0.74 -5.07 2.47
N LEU A 193 -0.38 -4.36 2.65
CA LEU A 193 -1.68 -5.00 2.64
C LEU A 193 -1.98 -5.48 1.22
N PRO A 194 -2.66 -6.64 1.05
CA PRO A 194 -3.11 -7.10 -0.25
C PRO A 194 -4.01 -6.03 -0.90
N GLN A 195 -3.44 -5.23 -1.80
CA GLN A 195 -4.20 -4.38 -2.69
C GLN A 195 -4.97 -5.32 -3.62
N ASN A 196 -6.29 -5.18 -3.63
CA ASN A 196 -7.27 -6.01 -4.33
C ASN A 196 -6.64 -6.63 -5.60
N GLN A 197 -6.30 -7.92 -5.54
CA GLN A 197 -5.68 -8.63 -6.64
C GLN A 197 -6.56 -8.43 -7.87
N GLY A 198 -5.94 -7.99 -8.98
CA GLY A 198 -6.61 -7.49 -10.19
C GLY A 198 -7.96 -8.16 -10.42
N ASN A 199 -9.00 -7.34 -10.51
CA ASN A 199 -10.39 -7.75 -10.39
C ASN A 199 -10.65 -9.08 -11.11
N LEU A 200 -10.83 -10.15 -10.33
CA LEU A 200 -11.04 -11.49 -10.87
C LEU A 200 -12.28 -11.53 -11.79
N ALA A 201 -13.24 -10.61 -11.58
CA ALA A 201 -14.37 -10.42 -12.48
C ALA A 201 -13.95 -9.82 -13.85
N MET A 202 -12.97 -8.91 -13.86
CA MET A 202 -12.40 -8.37 -15.09
C MET A 202 -11.59 -9.44 -15.84
N THR A 203 -10.68 -10.14 -15.15
CA THR A 203 -9.83 -11.17 -15.78
C THR A 203 -10.66 -12.37 -16.24
N GLY A 204 -11.55 -12.88 -15.38
CA GLY A 204 -12.47 -13.97 -15.72
C GLY A 204 -13.48 -13.58 -16.80
N GLY A 205 -13.98 -12.34 -16.76
CA GLY A 205 -14.87 -11.79 -17.78
C GLY A 205 -14.18 -11.67 -19.15
N TYR A 206 -12.95 -11.19 -19.20
CA TYR A 206 -12.18 -11.08 -20.44
C TYR A 206 -11.92 -12.46 -21.09
N VAL A 207 -11.42 -13.43 -20.29
CA VAL A 207 -11.15 -14.78 -20.79
C VAL A 207 -12.43 -15.46 -21.27
N GLY A 208 -13.52 -15.34 -20.51
CA GLY A 208 -14.82 -15.89 -20.89
C GLY A 208 -15.39 -15.24 -22.14
N PHE A 209 -15.22 -13.92 -22.31
CA PHE A 209 -15.67 -13.18 -23.48
C PHE A 209 -14.92 -13.62 -24.75
N VAL A 210 -13.58 -13.63 -24.70
CA VAL A 210 -12.74 -14.03 -25.85
C VAL A 210 -12.97 -15.50 -26.21
N GLY A 211 -13.01 -16.40 -25.23
CA GLY A 211 -13.27 -17.82 -25.45
C GLY A 211 -14.64 -18.08 -26.10
N SER A 212 -15.66 -17.36 -25.64
CA SER A 212 -17.02 -17.44 -26.20
C SER A 212 -17.11 -16.92 -27.62
N TRP A 213 -16.33 -15.88 -27.96
CA TRP A 213 -16.24 -15.37 -29.32
C TRP A 213 -15.65 -16.38 -30.29
N PHE A 214 -14.53 -17.02 -29.94
CA PHE A 214 -13.94 -18.08 -30.76
C PHE A 214 -14.87 -19.30 -30.89
N GLY A 215 -15.59 -19.67 -29.83
CA GLY A 215 -16.59 -20.75 -29.87
C GLY A 215 -17.76 -20.46 -30.82
N ALA A 216 -18.32 -19.25 -30.76
CA ALA A 216 -19.39 -18.82 -31.66
C ALA A 216 -18.92 -18.73 -33.13
N ALA A 217 -17.72 -18.20 -33.38
CA ALA A 217 -17.12 -18.16 -34.71
C ALA A 217 -16.90 -19.58 -35.28
N GLY A 218 -16.45 -20.52 -34.45
CA GLY A 218 -16.31 -21.92 -34.84
C GLY A 218 -17.63 -22.58 -35.24
N CYS A 219 -18.71 -22.31 -34.50
CA CYS A 219 -20.05 -22.81 -34.83
C CYS A 219 -20.58 -22.20 -36.14
N ALA A 220 -20.37 -20.89 -36.34
CA ALA A 220 -20.76 -20.21 -37.58
C ALA A 220 -20.02 -20.78 -38.79
N LEU A 221 -18.70 -20.98 -38.69
CA LEU A 221 -17.88 -21.60 -39.74
C LEU A 221 -18.30 -23.03 -40.04
N ALA A 222 -18.59 -23.84 -39.01
CA ALA A 222 -19.07 -25.21 -39.19
C ALA A 222 -20.41 -25.26 -39.94
N SER A 223 -21.33 -24.34 -39.63
CA SER A 223 -22.64 -24.25 -40.31
C SER A 223 -22.52 -23.83 -41.79
N ALA A 224 -21.56 -22.96 -42.11
CA ALA A 224 -21.32 -22.48 -43.47
C ALA A 224 -20.53 -23.47 -44.34
N ALA A 225 -19.55 -24.17 -43.76
CA ALA A 225 -18.71 -25.13 -44.48
C ALA A 225 -19.37 -26.50 -44.65
N PHE A 226 -20.26 -26.90 -43.72
CA PHE A 226 -20.92 -28.20 -43.72
C PHE A 226 -22.43 -28.06 -43.47
N PRO A 227 -23.25 -27.86 -44.53
CA PRO A 227 -24.70 -27.63 -44.41
C PRO A 227 -25.48 -28.69 -43.60
N PRO A 228 -25.14 -30.00 -43.64
CA PRO A 228 -25.79 -31.01 -42.79
C PRO A 228 -25.58 -30.79 -41.29
N CYS A 229 -24.52 -30.08 -40.90
CA CYS A 229 -24.19 -29.77 -39.51
C CYS A 229 -24.84 -28.47 -39.01
N ALA A 230 -25.48 -27.69 -39.88
CA ALA A 230 -26.11 -26.41 -39.54
C ALA A 230 -27.09 -26.47 -38.36
N PRO A 231 -28.03 -27.45 -38.25
CA PRO A 231 -28.95 -27.49 -37.12
C PRO A 231 -28.25 -27.80 -35.79
N VAL A 232 -27.19 -28.62 -35.81
CA VAL A 232 -26.40 -28.91 -34.60
C VAL A 232 -25.53 -27.72 -34.22
N ALA A 233 -24.90 -27.06 -35.20
CA ALA A 233 -24.07 -25.89 -34.99
C ALA A 233 -24.88 -24.68 -34.45
N ALA A 234 -26.13 -24.52 -34.88
CA ALA A 234 -27.02 -23.47 -34.35
C ALA A 234 -27.30 -23.67 -32.85
N VAL A 235 -27.64 -24.91 -32.45
CA VAL A 235 -27.88 -25.26 -31.03
C VAL A 235 -26.62 -25.07 -30.18
N LEU A 236 -25.45 -25.38 -30.74
CA LEU A 236 -24.17 -25.19 -30.03
C LEU A 236 -23.71 -23.74 -29.97
N CYS A 237 -24.21 -22.85 -30.85
CA CYS A 237 -23.86 -21.43 -30.86
C CYS A 237 -24.54 -20.65 -29.72
N GLU A 238 -25.79 -20.98 -29.40
CA GLU A 238 -26.58 -20.30 -28.34
C GLU A 238 -25.88 -20.18 -26.99
N PRO A 239 -25.28 -21.25 -26.41
CA PRO A 239 -24.58 -21.13 -25.13
C PRO A 239 -23.34 -20.22 -25.23
N PHE A 240 -22.67 -20.13 -26.38
CA PHE A 240 -21.54 -19.21 -26.56
C PHE A 240 -21.99 -17.75 -26.58
N VAL A 241 -23.11 -17.43 -27.23
CA VAL A 241 -23.67 -16.07 -27.23
C VAL A 241 -24.11 -15.66 -25.82
N ALA A 242 -24.80 -16.56 -25.10
CA ALA A 242 -25.20 -16.32 -23.72
C ALA A 242 -23.99 -16.12 -22.78
N THR A 243 -22.96 -16.96 -22.92
CA THR A 243 -21.72 -16.83 -22.13
C THR A 243 -20.95 -15.56 -22.49
N MET A 244 -20.92 -15.16 -23.77
CA MET A 244 -20.30 -13.91 -24.20
C MET A 244 -20.96 -12.68 -23.54
N ILE A 245 -22.30 -12.63 -23.49
CA ILE A 245 -23.01 -11.52 -22.84
C ILE A 245 -22.73 -11.52 -21.34
N ALA A 246 -22.82 -12.68 -20.68
CA ALA A 246 -22.57 -12.80 -19.23
C ALA A 246 -21.12 -12.46 -18.85
N SER A 247 -20.15 -12.87 -19.67
CA SER A 247 -18.74 -12.53 -19.48
C SER A 247 -18.49 -11.05 -19.76
N GLY A 248 -19.13 -10.47 -20.78
CA GLY A 248 -19.08 -9.04 -21.08
C GLY A 248 -19.64 -8.17 -19.96
N THR A 249 -20.76 -8.56 -19.35
CA THR A 249 -21.32 -7.83 -18.18
C THR A 249 -20.45 -7.98 -16.95
N SER A 250 -19.85 -9.15 -16.70
CA SER A 250 -18.90 -9.33 -15.60
C SER A 250 -17.64 -8.48 -15.76
N MET A 251 -17.14 -8.35 -16.99
CA MET A 251 -16.00 -7.48 -17.32
C MET A 251 -16.37 -6.00 -17.11
N ALA A 252 -17.52 -5.55 -17.61
CA ALA A 252 -18.00 -4.19 -17.42
C ALA A 252 -18.23 -3.86 -15.93
N SER A 253 -18.80 -4.78 -15.17
CA SER A 253 -18.94 -4.66 -13.72
C SER A 253 -17.59 -4.59 -13.01
N GLY A 254 -16.59 -5.34 -13.49
CA GLY A 254 -15.23 -5.27 -12.98
C GLY A 254 -14.59 -3.90 -13.23
N VAL A 255 -14.75 -3.35 -14.43
CA VAL A 255 -14.29 -1.99 -14.78
C VAL A 255 -14.98 -0.95 -13.91
N VAL A 256 -16.30 -1.03 -13.74
CA VAL A 256 -17.06 -0.07 -12.90
C VAL A 256 -16.62 -0.18 -11.44
N TYR A 257 -16.44 -1.40 -10.92
CA TYR A 257 -15.95 -1.60 -9.57
C TYR A 257 -14.53 -1.05 -9.39
N ASP A 258 -13.64 -1.25 -10.36
CA ASP A 258 -12.28 -0.72 -10.32
C ASP A 258 -12.28 0.80 -10.40
N VAL A 259 -13.16 1.42 -11.22
CA VAL A 259 -13.32 2.88 -11.28
C VAL A 259 -13.88 3.44 -9.97
N LEU A 260 -14.90 2.81 -9.40
CA LEU A 260 -15.49 3.24 -8.11
C LEU A 260 -14.53 3.05 -6.94
N THR A 261 -13.66 2.04 -6.98
CA THR A 261 -12.61 1.84 -5.97
C THR A 261 -11.36 2.67 -6.24
N GLN A 262 -11.18 3.18 -7.47
CA GLN A 262 -10.14 4.13 -7.83
C GLN A 262 -10.45 5.55 -7.34
N GLU A 263 -11.71 5.92 -7.09
CA GLU A 263 -12.12 7.22 -6.55
C GLU A 263 -11.77 7.43 -5.05
N SER A 264 -11.29 6.41 -4.34
CA SER A 264 -11.00 6.49 -2.90
C SER A 264 -9.51 6.33 -2.54
N ILE A 265 -8.59 6.75 -3.42
CA ILE A 265 -7.16 6.77 -3.10
C ILE A 265 -6.80 8.13 -2.55
N GLN A 266 -6.29 8.17 -1.31
CA GLN A 266 -5.77 9.39 -0.73
C GLN A 266 -4.36 9.65 -1.26
N LEU A 267 -4.20 10.73 -2.03
CA LEU A 267 -2.91 11.20 -2.50
C LEU A 267 -2.25 12.06 -1.42
N LEU A 268 -1.20 11.54 -0.79
CA LEU A 268 -0.46 12.21 0.27
C LEU A 268 0.58 13.17 -0.31
N GLY A 269 0.61 14.40 0.21
CA GLY A 269 1.51 15.47 -0.26
C GLY A 269 0.93 16.32 -1.40
N ASP A 270 -0.31 16.09 -1.83
CA ASP A 270 -1.01 16.96 -2.79
C ASP A 270 -1.76 18.09 -2.05
N PRO A 271 -1.72 19.37 -2.49
CA PRO A 271 -2.30 20.48 -1.75
C PRO A 271 -3.83 20.53 -1.88
N ILE A 272 -4.42 19.65 -2.69
CA ILE A 272 -5.85 19.63 -3.00
C ILE A 272 -6.71 19.21 -1.78
N PHE A 273 -6.11 18.75 -0.68
CA PHE A 273 -6.81 18.37 0.55
C PHE A 273 -7.00 19.50 1.58
N LEU A 274 -7.01 20.76 1.14
CA LEU A 274 -7.46 21.91 1.94
C LEU A 274 -8.78 22.49 1.39
N GLU A 275 -9.83 21.67 1.30
CA GLU A 275 -11.24 22.13 1.23
C GLU A 275 -12.14 21.30 2.15
#